data_AF-A0A7V9CSM2-F1
#
_entry.id   AF-A0A7V9CSM2-F1
#
_cell.length_a   1.000
_cell.length_b   1.000
_cell.length_c   1.000
_cell.angle_alpha   90.00
_cell.angle_beta   90.00
_cell.angle_gamma   90.00
#
_symmetry.space_group_name_H-M   'P 1'
#
loop_
_entity.id
_entity.type
_entity.pdbx_description
1 polymer ?
#
loop_
_entity_poly.entity_id
_entity_poly.type
_entity_poly.pdbx_seq_one_letter_code
_entity_poly.pdbx_strand_id
1 'polypeptide(L)'
;MRRTALLVGLASLALALAAASCGGGGGGDRLTKEELIAQGDAICKKHRDKFEAIDFPKTDPTSPETSDEVLEQFGGALDQGVTIFRDQIGELRDLNPPEDFEEAYDGAMDGLDGAVDSLDEAAGAAHDADRDKLREALDESNRRGEAADKVARDYGFQVCGAES
;
A
#
# COMPACT_ATOMS: atom_id res chain seq x y z
N MET A 1 6.23 61.32 31.83
CA MET A 1 6.58 60.70 33.13
C MET A 1 6.86 59.21 32.92
N ARG A 2 8.06 58.76 33.37
CA ARG A 2 8.54 57.39 33.72
C ARG A 2 8.14 56.21 32.80
N ARG A 3 9.06 55.64 32.01
CA ARG A 3 10.21 54.73 32.33
C ARG A 3 9.81 53.29 32.71
N THR A 4 10.00 52.36 31.77
CA THR A 4 10.68 51.04 31.90
C THR A 4 10.68 50.37 30.51
N ALA A 5 11.75 50.38 29.70
CA ALA A 5 13.04 49.69 29.83
C ALA A 5 12.95 48.16 29.86
N LEU A 6 13.29 47.57 28.70
CA LEU A 6 14.12 46.37 28.43
C LEU A 6 13.88 45.09 29.24
N LEU A 7 13.72 43.96 28.53
CA LEU A 7 14.35 42.64 28.73
C LEU A 7 13.94 41.75 27.53
N VAL A 8 14.67 41.77 26.40
CA VAL A 8 15.61 40.71 25.97
C VAL A 8 15.36 39.36 26.64
N GLY A 9 14.78 38.43 25.88
CA GLY A 9 14.69 37.01 26.23
C GLY A 9 14.72 36.18 24.94
N LEU A 10 15.92 35.75 24.57
CA LEU A 10 16.18 34.79 23.50
C LEU A 10 15.47 33.46 23.79
N ALA A 11 14.62 33.02 22.88
CA ALA A 11 14.25 31.62 22.73
C ALA A 11 13.94 31.37 21.25
N SER A 12 14.99 31.41 20.43
CA SER A 12 14.93 30.90 19.06
C SER A 12 14.84 29.38 19.13
N LEU A 13 13.61 28.87 19.26
CA LEU A 13 13.32 27.46 19.08
C LEU A 13 13.51 27.17 17.58
N ALA A 14 14.70 26.74 17.20
CA ALA A 14 15.01 26.25 15.87
C ALA A 14 14.21 24.95 15.66
N LEU A 15 12.98 25.11 15.19
CA LEU A 15 12.18 24.02 14.67
C LEU A 15 12.88 23.57 13.39
N ALA A 16 13.68 22.51 13.49
CA ALA A 16 14.19 21.79 12.35
C ALA A 16 12.98 21.19 11.62
N LEU A 17 12.40 21.96 10.70
CA LEU A 17 11.58 21.42 9.64
C LEU A 17 12.51 20.53 8.82
N ALA A 18 12.52 19.24 9.15
CA ALA A 18 12.94 18.21 8.22
C ALA A 18 12.05 18.39 7.00
N ALA A 19 12.62 18.94 5.93
CA ALA A 19 12.01 18.95 4.63
C ALA A 19 11.79 17.48 4.24
N ALA A 20 10.55 17.03 4.30
CA ALA A 20 10.09 15.87 3.56
C ALA A 20 10.11 16.27 2.07
N SER A 21 11.31 16.30 1.48
CA SER A 21 11.47 16.28 0.04
C SER A 21 11.41 14.82 -0.41
N CYS A 22 10.19 14.30 -0.55
CA CYS A 22 9.94 13.22 -1.51
C CYS A 22 10.22 13.81 -2.90
N GLY A 23 11.43 13.58 -3.40
CA GLY A 23 11.88 14.22 -4.63
C GLY A 23 13.26 13.77 -5.07
N GLY A 24 13.35 12.50 -5.51
CA GLY A 24 14.29 12.04 -6.52
C GLY A 24 15.77 11.93 -6.11
N GLY A 25 16.25 10.69 -5.99
CA GLY A 25 17.68 10.39 -5.99
C GLY A 25 18.03 9.20 -5.12
N GLY A 26 18.06 8.01 -5.72
CA GLY A 26 18.56 6.79 -5.08
C GLY A 26 19.97 7.01 -4.52
N GLY A 27 20.11 6.79 -3.22
CA GLY A 27 21.35 7.06 -2.47
C GLY A 27 21.14 7.70 -1.09
N GLY A 28 19.98 7.49 -0.44
CA GLY A 28 19.86 7.70 0.99
C GLY A 28 20.49 6.55 1.76
N ASP A 29 20.95 6.79 3.00
CA ASP A 29 21.39 5.71 3.89
C ASP A 29 20.29 4.65 4.01
N ARG A 30 20.67 3.37 4.08
CA ARG A 30 19.72 2.28 4.31
C ARG A 30 18.99 2.51 5.62
N LEU A 31 17.70 2.24 5.64
CA LEU A 31 16.88 2.29 6.84
C LEU A 31 17.37 1.25 7.84
N THR A 32 17.22 1.53 9.13
CA THR A 32 17.24 0.48 10.16
C THR A 32 15.99 -0.39 10.04
N LYS A 33 16.00 -1.56 10.68
CA LYS A 33 14.84 -2.44 10.73
C LYS A 33 13.61 -1.72 11.28
N GLU A 34 13.77 -0.98 12.38
CA GLU A 34 12.69 -0.26 13.04
C GLU A 34 12.13 0.88 12.17
N GLU A 35 12.99 1.60 11.46
CA GLU A 35 12.58 2.65 10.53
C GLU A 35 11.84 2.08 9.31
N LEU A 36 12.33 0.98 8.75
CA LEU A 36 11.67 0.29 7.64
C LEU A 36 10.26 -0.18 8.05
N ILE A 37 10.14 -0.83 9.21
CA ILE A 37 8.85 -1.28 9.74
C ILE A 37 7.90 -0.10 9.92
N ALA A 38 8.36 0.97 10.59
CA ALA A 38 7.53 2.13 10.87
C ALA A 38 7.05 2.84 9.59
N GLN A 39 7.93 3.01 8.60
CA GLN A 39 7.58 3.67 7.34
C GLN A 39 6.68 2.80 6.46
N GLY A 40 7.00 1.51 6.30
CA GLY A 40 6.17 0.61 5.53
C GLY A 40 4.77 0.46 6.13
N ASP A 41 4.65 0.26 7.45
CA ASP A 41 3.33 0.17 8.10
C ASP A 41 2.50 1.46 7.95
N ALA A 42 3.15 2.62 7.93
CA ALA A 42 2.47 3.88 7.66
C ALA A 42 1.95 3.98 6.21
N ILE A 43 2.73 3.49 5.23
CA ILE A 43 2.34 3.42 3.82
C ILE A 43 1.16 2.46 3.65
N CYS A 44 1.29 1.22 4.13
CA CYS A 44 0.24 0.22 4.06
C CYS A 44 -1.05 0.72 4.72
N LYS A 45 -0.97 1.33 5.92
CA LYS A 45 -2.14 1.92 6.57
C LYS A 45 -2.81 2.99 5.72
N LYS A 46 -2.02 3.93 5.17
CA LYS A 46 -2.53 5.02 4.33
C LYS A 46 -3.31 4.48 3.12
N HIS A 47 -2.80 3.43 2.48
CA HIS A 47 -3.44 2.88 1.28
C HIS A 47 -4.59 1.94 1.61
N ARG A 48 -4.53 1.18 2.70
CA ARG A 48 -5.70 0.46 3.25
C ARG A 48 -6.86 1.41 3.52
N ASP A 49 -6.61 2.57 4.16
CA ASP A 49 -7.66 3.56 4.42
C ASP A 49 -8.32 4.08 3.12
N LYS A 50 -7.57 4.13 2.00
CA LYS A 50 -8.13 4.46 0.68
C LYS A 50 -8.91 3.29 0.09
N PHE A 51 -8.40 2.08 0.21
CA PHE A 51 -9.04 0.87 -0.31
C PHE A 51 -10.37 0.62 0.39
N GLU A 52 -10.43 0.77 1.71
CA GLU A 52 -11.66 0.67 2.52
C GLU A 52 -12.72 1.73 2.15
N ALA A 53 -12.32 2.81 1.47
CA ALA A 53 -13.24 3.83 0.97
C ALA A 53 -13.86 3.50 -0.41
N ILE A 54 -13.42 2.41 -1.07
CA ILE A 54 -14.03 1.92 -2.30
C ILE A 54 -15.39 1.28 -1.97
N ASP A 55 -16.42 1.68 -2.70
CA ASP A 55 -17.76 1.09 -2.57
C ASP A 55 -17.87 -0.18 -3.41
N PHE A 56 -17.57 -1.33 -2.81
CA PHE A 56 -17.78 -2.62 -3.44
C PHE A 56 -19.26 -3.04 -3.38
N PRO A 57 -19.82 -3.63 -4.45
CA PRO A 57 -21.10 -4.30 -4.38
C PRO A 57 -21.15 -5.33 -3.24
N LYS A 58 -22.25 -5.34 -2.49
CA LYS A 58 -22.43 -6.22 -1.32
C LYS A 58 -22.85 -7.66 -1.67
N THR A 59 -22.84 -7.98 -2.96
CA THR A 59 -23.24 -9.28 -3.50
C THR A 59 -21.96 -10.05 -3.86
N ASP A 60 -21.95 -11.36 -3.64
CA ASP A 60 -20.84 -12.22 -4.05
C ASP A 60 -20.67 -12.17 -5.58
N PRO A 61 -19.55 -11.61 -6.10
CA PRO A 61 -19.35 -11.47 -7.54
C PRO A 61 -19.19 -12.83 -8.23
N THR A 62 -18.83 -13.89 -7.50
CA THR A 62 -18.67 -15.24 -8.08
C THR A 62 -19.97 -16.05 -8.09
N SER A 63 -21.05 -15.52 -7.51
CA SER A 63 -22.35 -16.18 -7.49
C SER A 63 -22.98 -16.22 -8.90
N PRO A 64 -23.59 -17.35 -9.31
CA PRO A 64 -24.34 -17.42 -10.56
C PRO A 64 -25.58 -16.52 -10.57
N GLU A 65 -26.08 -16.10 -9.41
CA GLU A 65 -27.26 -15.22 -9.28
C GLU A 65 -26.91 -13.73 -9.41
N THR A 66 -25.62 -13.38 -9.38
CA THR A 66 -25.16 -12.00 -9.54
C THR A 66 -25.39 -11.54 -10.96
N SER A 67 -26.03 -10.39 -11.17
CA SER A 67 -26.25 -9.84 -12.51
C SER A 67 -24.97 -9.26 -13.10
N ASP A 68 -24.87 -9.24 -14.42
CA ASP A 68 -23.71 -8.67 -15.13
C ASP A 68 -23.52 -7.17 -14.82
N GLU A 69 -24.59 -6.41 -14.54
CA GLU A 69 -24.48 -5.02 -14.06
C GLU A 69 -23.72 -4.90 -12.72
N VAL A 70 -23.88 -5.89 -11.83
CA VAL A 70 -23.17 -5.93 -10.56
C VAL A 70 -21.72 -6.34 -10.78
N LEU A 71 -21.45 -7.22 -11.75
CA LEU A 71 -20.08 -7.55 -12.16
C LEU A 71 -19.35 -6.35 -12.75
N GLU A 72 -20.02 -5.55 -13.58
CA GLU A 72 -19.47 -4.31 -14.13
C GLU A 72 -19.09 -3.32 -13.01
N GLN A 73 -19.97 -3.15 -12.01
CA GLN A 73 -19.67 -2.33 -10.82
C GLN A 73 -18.51 -2.89 -10.00
N PHE A 74 -18.42 -4.22 -9.89
CA PHE A 74 -17.33 -4.89 -9.20
C PHE A 74 -15.99 -4.71 -9.94
N GLY A 75 -15.97 -4.82 -11.27
CA GLY A 75 -14.80 -4.55 -12.10
C GLY A 75 -14.29 -3.13 -11.92
N GLY A 76 -15.19 -2.14 -11.97
CA GLY A 76 -14.81 -0.75 -11.73
C GLY A 76 -14.26 -0.50 -10.32
N ALA A 77 -14.75 -1.21 -9.29
CA ALA A 77 -14.19 -1.15 -7.94
C ALA A 77 -12.81 -1.81 -7.86
N LEU A 78 -12.58 -2.91 -8.58
CA LEU A 78 -11.27 -3.55 -8.69
C LEU A 78 -10.25 -2.64 -9.38
N ASP A 79 -10.62 -1.92 -10.46
CA ASP A 79 -9.72 -0.95 -11.13
C ASP A 79 -9.20 0.12 -10.15
N GLN A 80 -10.08 0.61 -9.28
CA GLN A 80 -9.70 1.55 -8.22
C GLN A 80 -8.73 0.91 -7.23
N GLY A 81 -9.00 -0.33 -6.83
CA GLY A 81 -8.12 -1.12 -5.97
C GLY A 81 -6.73 -1.33 -6.57
N VAL A 82 -6.65 -1.74 -7.84
CA VAL A 82 -5.40 -1.92 -8.59
C VAL A 82 -4.58 -0.64 -8.59
N THR A 83 -5.22 0.52 -8.82
CA THR A 83 -4.54 1.81 -8.79
C THR A 83 -3.94 2.09 -7.41
N ILE A 84 -4.70 1.86 -6.34
CA ILE A 84 -4.24 2.06 -4.95
C ILE A 84 -3.05 1.14 -4.63
N PHE A 85 -3.14 -0.14 -4.99
CA PHE A 85 -2.06 -1.08 -4.71
C PHE A 85 -0.80 -0.81 -5.53
N ARG A 86 -0.92 -0.40 -6.80
CA ARG A 86 0.26 0.04 -7.60
C ARG A 86 0.94 1.25 -6.96
N ASP A 87 0.17 2.23 -6.48
CA ASP A 87 0.73 3.38 -5.75
C ASP A 87 1.40 2.95 -4.43
N GLN A 88 0.78 2.02 -3.69
CA GLN A 88 1.35 1.45 -2.46
C GLN A 88 2.69 0.77 -2.72
N ILE A 89 2.74 -0.13 -3.71
CA ILE A 89 3.97 -0.84 -4.06
C ILE A 89 5.05 0.15 -4.53
N GLY A 90 4.68 1.18 -5.29
CA GLY A 90 5.60 2.26 -5.67
C GLY A 90 6.22 2.96 -4.46
N GLU A 91 5.40 3.39 -3.49
CA GLU A 91 5.88 4.02 -2.25
C GLU A 91 6.73 3.07 -1.39
N LEU A 92 6.40 1.78 -1.37
CA LEU A 92 7.19 0.76 -0.67
C LEU A 92 8.54 0.51 -1.37
N ARG A 93 8.58 0.44 -2.70
CA ARG A 93 9.84 0.28 -3.47
C ARG A 93 10.81 1.45 -3.30
N ASP A 94 10.29 2.62 -2.95
CA ASP A 94 11.11 3.80 -2.64
C ASP A 94 11.78 3.72 -1.26
N LEU A 95 11.39 2.76 -0.40
CA LEU A 95 12.09 2.50 0.87
C LEU A 95 13.41 1.77 0.59
N ASN A 96 14.48 2.16 1.30
CA ASN A 96 15.79 1.54 1.18
C ASN A 96 16.01 0.55 2.35
N PRO A 97 15.72 -0.75 2.19
CA PRO A 97 15.74 -1.71 3.29
C PRO A 97 17.18 -1.97 3.81
N PRO A 98 17.33 -2.52 5.03
CA PRO A 98 18.56 -3.13 5.48
C PRO A 98 19.10 -4.17 4.47
N GLU A 99 20.42 -4.23 4.32
CA GLU A 99 21.08 -5.12 3.35
C GLU A 99 20.75 -6.61 3.60
N ASP A 100 20.57 -7.00 4.87
CA ASP A 100 20.23 -8.38 5.25
C ASP A 100 18.77 -8.77 4.92
N PHE A 101 17.93 -7.80 4.53
CA PHE A 101 16.53 -8.02 4.17
C PHE A 101 16.19 -7.66 2.73
N GLU A 102 17.06 -6.93 2.03
CA GLU A 102 16.84 -6.41 0.67
C GLU A 102 16.32 -7.47 -0.31
N GLU A 103 16.94 -8.65 -0.39
CA GLU A 103 16.49 -9.72 -1.30
C GLU A 103 15.07 -10.22 -1.00
N ALA A 104 14.75 -10.39 0.29
CA ALA A 104 13.42 -10.83 0.71
C ALA A 104 12.37 -9.72 0.50
N TYR A 105 12.78 -8.47 0.67
CA TYR A 105 11.94 -7.30 0.42
C TYR A 105 11.60 -7.17 -1.07
N ASP A 106 12.59 -7.21 -1.94
CA ASP A 106 12.41 -7.12 -3.39
C ASP A 106 11.55 -8.28 -3.91
N GLY A 107 11.81 -9.51 -3.43
CA GLY A 107 11.00 -10.67 -3.78
C GLY A 107 9.53 -10.54 -3.31
N ALA A 108 9.28 -9.90 -2.16
CA ALA A 108 7.92 -9.59 -1.72
C ALA A 108 7.26 -8.53 -2.60
N MET A 109 7.99 -7.49 -3.02
CA MET A 109 7.47 -6.45 -3.91
C MET A 109 7.11 -7.02 -5.29
N ASP A 110 7.95 -7.90 -5.85
CA ASP A 110 7.65 -8.59 -7.11
C ASP A 110 6.44 -9.53 -6.97
N GLY A 111 6.29 -10.17 -5.81
CA GLY A 111 5.12 -10.97 -5.47
C GLY A 111 3.83 -10.15 -5.43
N LEU A 112 3.88 -8.96 -4.81
CA LEU A 112 2.77 -8.01 -4.76
C LEU A 112 2.42 -7.46 -6.14
N ASP A 113 3.41 -7.10 -6.97
CA ASP A 113 3.14 -6.68 -8.36
C ASP A 113 2.39 -7.78 -9.13
N GLY A 114 2.83 -9.03 -8.99
CA GLY A 114 2.11 -10.16 -9.58
C GLY A 114 0.71 -10.38 -9.01
N ALA A 115 0.47 -10.07 -7.73
CA ALA A 115 -0.87 -10.12 -7.14
C ALA A 115 -1.79 -9.05 -7.75
N VAL A 116 -1.26 -7.83 -7.91
CA VAL A 116 -1.98 -6.69 -8.48
C VAL A 116 -2.27 -6.90 -9.97
N ASP A 117 -1.36 -7.52 -10.71
CA ASP A 117 -1.64 -7.92 -12.10
C ASP A 117 -2.79 -8.95 -12.18
N SER A 118 -2.85 -9.90 -11.24
CA SER A 118 -4.01 -10.81 -11.14
C SER A 118 -5.30 -10.09 -10.73
N LEU A 119 -5.25 -9.02 -9.93
CA LEU A 119 -6.42 -8.17 -9.65
C LEU A 119 -6.88 -7.39 -10.89
N ASP A 120 -5.94 -6.92 -11.71
CA ASP A 120 -6.23 -6.25 -12.99
C ASP A 120 -6.90 -7.24 -13.97
N GLU A 121 -6.44 -8.49 -14.01
CA GLU A 121 -7.09 -9.58 -14.75
C GLU A 121 -8.50 -9.89 -14.23
N ALA A 122 -8.68 -9.87 -12.90
CA ALA A 122 -9.98 -10.03 -12.25
C ALA A 122 -10.93 -8.88 -12.63
N ALA A 123 -10.45 -7.63 -12.66
CA ALA A 123 -11.24 -6.48 -13.07
C ALA A 123 -11.74 -6.66 -14.51
N GLY A 124 -10.84 -7.00 -15.44
CA GLY A 124 -11.20 -7.29 -16.83
C GLY A 124 -12.21 -8.44 -16.96
N ALA A 125 -12.04 -9.52 -16.20
CA ALA A 125 -12.98 -10.63 -16.20
C ALA A 125 -14.36 -10.25 -15.67
N ALA A 126 -14.43 -9.38 -14.66
CA ALA A 126 -15.70 -8.84 -14.15
C ALA A 126 -16.42 -8.00 -15.21
N HIS A 127 -15.69 -7.14 -15.93
CA HIS A 127 -16.23 -6.35 -17.05
C HIS A 127 -16.76 -7.23 -18.19
N ASP A 128 -16.08 -8.35 -18.46
CA ASP A 128 -16.50 -9.32 -19.48
C ASP A 128 -17.60 -10.30 -18.99
N ALA A 129 -18.05 -10.17 -17.73
CA ALA A 129 -18.94 -11.09 -17.03
C ALA A 129 -18.45 -12.56 -17.00
N ASP A 130 -17.14 -12.77 -17.12
CA ASP A 130 -16.48 -14.08 -17.08
C ASP A 130 -16.19 -14.48 -15.62
N ARG A 131 -17.17 -15.15 -15.00
CA ARG A 131 -17.11 -15.55 -13.58
C ARG A 131 -16.03 -16.57 -13.27
N ASP A 132 -15.74 -17.47 -14.21
CA ASP A 132 -14.73 -18.52 -14.00
C ASP A 132 -13.34 -17.88 -13.97
N LYS A 133 -13.06 -17.01 -14.95
CA LYS A 133 -11.79 -16.26 -14.98
C LYS A 133 -11.67 -15.28 -13.82
N LEU A 134 -12.75 -14.60 -13.46
CA LEU A 134 -12.79 -13.71 -12.29
C LEU A 134 -12.38 -14.46 -11.02
N ARG A 135 -12.94 -15.65 -10.80
CA ARG A 135 -12.63 -16.48 -9.65
C ARG A 135 -11.16 -16.90 -9.64
N GLU A 136 -10.66 -17.41 -10.77
CA GLU A 136 -9.27 -17.86 -10.90
C GLU A 136 -8.28 -16.72 -10.61
N ALA A 137 -8.52 -15.53 -11.18
CA ALA A 137 -7.67 -14.37 -11.02
C ALA A 137 -7.67 -13.84 -9.57
N LEU A 138 -8.84 -13.80 -8.91
CA LEU A 138 -8.94 -13.43 -7.49
C LEU A 138 -8.18 -14.42 -6.58
N ASP A 139 -8.32 -15.73 -6.83
CA ASP A 139 -7.63 -16.77 -6.06
C ASP A 139 -6.10 -16.65 -6.21
N GLU A 140 -5.60 -16.40 -7.43
CA GLU A 140 -4.17 -16.21 -7.68
C GLU A 140 -3.62 -14.93 -7.06
N SER A 141 -4.37 -13.82 -7.12
CA SER A 141 -4.05 -12.59 -6.40
C SER A 141 -3.89 -12.86 -4.90
N ASN A 142 -4.89 -13.48 -4.27
CA ASN A 142 -4.89 -13.75 -2.84
C ASN A 142 -3.68 -14.62 -2.44
N ARG A 143 -3.41 -15.68 -3.20
CA ARG A 143 -2.26 -16.57 -2.94
C ARG A 143 -0.92 -15.83 -2.97
N ARG A 144 -0.75 -14.87 -3.87
CA ARG A 144 0.47 -14.05 -3.98
C ARG A 144 0.55 -13.01 -2.86
N GLY A 145 -0.55 -12.34 -2.57
CA GLY A 145 -0.67 -11.40 -1.46
C GLY A 145 -0.32 -12.07 -0.12
N GLU A 146 -0.93 -13.22 0.20
CA GLU A 146 -0.65 -13.98 1.42
C GLU A 146 0.83 -14.33 1.59
N ALA A 147 1.53 -14.63 0.49
CA ALA A 147 2.95 -14.92 0.50
C ALA A 147 3.80 -13.69 0.86
N ALA A 148 3.48 -12.53 0.29
CA ALA A 148 4.13 -11.25 0.62
C ALA A 148 3.83 -10.82 2.06
N ASP A 149 2.57 -10.92 2.48
CA ASP A 149 2.13 -10.66 3.85
C ASP A 149 2.87 -11.52 4.87
N LYS A 150 3.13 -12.80 4.53
CA LYS A 150 3.92 -13.68 5.37
C LYS A 150 5.36 -13.17 5.54
N VAL A 151 6.00 -12.71 4.47
CA VAL A 151 7.36 -12.12 4.56
C VAL A 151 7.33 -10.89 5.47
N ALA A 152 6.33 -10.01 5.30
CA ALA A 152 6.18 -8.82 6.12
C ALA A 152 5.97 -9.17 7.62
N ARG A 153 5.08 -10.11 7.94
CA ARG A 153 4.85 -10.59 9.32
C ARG A 153 6.11 -11.18 9.94
N ASP A 154 6.79 -12.07 9.21
CA ASP A 154 8.00 -12.74 9.71
C ASP A 154 9.13 -11.72 9.98
N TYR A 155 9.17 -10.62 9.21
CA TYR A 155 10.12 -9.54 9.45
C TYR A 155 9.75 -8.64 10.63
N GLY A 156 8.45 -8.48 10.90
CA GLY A 156 7.91 -7.76 12.07
C GLY A 156 6.97 -6.60 11.75
N PHE A 157 6.57 -6.43 10.47
CA PHE A 157 5.53 -5.46 10.10
C PHE A 157 4.21 -5.83 10.78
N GLN A 158 3.45 -4.82 11.21
CA GLN A 158 2.19 -4.98 11.91
C GLN A 158 0.99 -4.71 11.01
N VAL A 159 1.15 -3.85 10.01
CA VAL A 159 0.09 -3.43 9.09
C VAL A 159 0.28 -4.10 7.74
N CYS A 160 1.45 -3.98 7.11
CA CYS A 160 1.69 -4.60 5.80
C CYS A 160 1.59 -6.13 5.81
N GLY A 161 1.70 -6.75 6.98
CA GLY A 161 1.54 -8.19 7.16
C GLY A 161 0.10 -8.64 7.46
N ALA A 162 -0.89 -7.76 7.32
CA ALA A 162 -2.28 -8.03 7.70
C ALA A 162 -3.26 -7.50 6.65
N GLU A 163 -2.87 -7.56 5.37
CA GLU A 163 -3.68 -7.07 4.24
C GLU A 163 -4.41 -8.19 3.49
N SER A 164 -4.06 -9.46 3.77
CA SER A 164 -4.75 -10.69 3.34
C SER A 164 -5.83 -11.15 4.32
#